data_AF-A0A7S1SVE9-F1
#
_entry.id   AF-A0A7S1SVE9-F1
#
_cell.length_a   1.000
_cell.length_b   1.000
_cell.length_c   1.000
_cell.angle_alpha   90.00
_cell.angle_beta   90.00
_cell.angle_gamma   90.00
#
_symmetry.space_group_name_H-M   'P 1'
#
loop_
_entity.id
_entity.type
_entity.pdbx_description
1 polymer ?
#
loop_
_entity_poly.entity_id
_entity_poly.type
_entity_poly.pdbx_seq_one_letter_code
_entity_poly.pdbx_strand_id
1 'polypeptide(L)'
;AILLASELCTHVTLFGFLRQWKGATRYHYYNQEEPDGLQSQRDNREEERIAAFLSERLATHRYGEPCMSPPTCGGEQPASGVELGCPGSACPFGSHCVCGVWHPVPLPGFCYAGAHPLGNGVPDVGCIR
;
A
#
# COMPACT_ATOMS: atom_id res chain seq x y z
N ALA A 1 0.91 -3.04 -16.56
CA ALA A 1 -0.09 -3.64 -15.65
C ALA A 1 -1.36 -2.80 -15.54
N ILE A 2 -1.26 -1.49 -15.22
CA ILE A 2 -2.43 -0.60 -15.05
C ILE A 2 -3.35 -0.60 -16.27
N LEU A 3 -2.81 -0.37 -17.48
CA LEU A 3 -3.59 -0.36 -18.72
C LEU A 3 -4.35 -1.68 -18.95
N LEU A 4 -3.69 -2.82 -18.75
CA LEU A 4 -4.33 -4.14 -18.87
C LEU A 4 -5.46 -4.32 -17.84
N ALA A 5 -5.26 -3.88 -16.60
CA ALA A 5 -6.30 -3.91 -15.59
C ALA A 5 -7.50 -3.04 -15.98
N SER A 6 -7.28 -1.90 -16.62
CA SER A 6 -8.35 -1.01 -17.12
C SER A 6 -9.18 -1.64 -18.25
N GLU A 7 -8.57 -2.51 -19.07
CA GLU A 7 -9.29 -3.25 -20.12
C GLU A 7 -10.15 -4.39 -19.55
N LEU A 8 -9.75 -4.96 -18.40
CA LEU A 8 -10.38 -6.14 -17.82
C LEU A 8 -11.36 -5.82 -16.68
N CYS A 9 -11.18 -4.70 -16.00
CA CYS A 9 -11.89 -4.37 -14.77
C CYS A 9 -12.59 -3.01 -14.88
N THR A 10 -13.83 -2.94 -14.38
CA THR A 10 -14.58 -1.67 -14.30
C THR A 10 -14.01 -0.71 -13.26
N HIS A 11 -13.45 -1.25 -12.17
CA HIS A 11 -12.83 -0.47 -11.11
C HIS A 11 -11.44 -1.01 -10.81
N VAL A 12 -10.45 -0.12 -10.70
CA VAL A 12 -9.05 -0.47 -10.46
C VAL A 12 -8.52 0.37 -9.30
N THR A 13 -7.95 -0.29 -8.31
CA THR A 13 -7.24 0.37 -7.19
C THR A 13 -5.76 0.01 -7.25
N LEU A 14 -4.89 1.01 -7.26
CA LEU A 14 -3.44 0.83 -7.38
C LEU A 14 -2.76 0.90 -6.00
N PHE A 15 -2.03 -0.15 -5.62
CA PHE A 15 -1.24 -0.21 -4.38
C PHE A 15 0.25 -0.24 -4.69
N GLY A 16 1.07 0.32 -3.81
CA GLY A 16 2.54 0.33 -3.97
C GLY A 16 3.09 1.41 -4.91
N PHE A 17 2.25 2.31 -5.42
CA PHE A 17 2.64 3.44 -6.28
C PHE A 17 2.61 4.76 -5.50
N LEU A 18 3.35 4.88 -4.40
CA LEU A 18 3.32 6.08 -3.57
C LEU A 18 4.03 7.25 -4.23
N ARG A 19 3.34 8.40 -4.27
CA ARG A 19 3.86 9.65 -4.83
C ARG A 19 5.08 10.22 -4.09
N GLN A 20 5.21 9.89 -2.81
CA GLN A 20 6.27 10.44 -1.95
C GLN A 20 6.88 9.33 -1.11
N TRP A 21 7.47 8.33 -1.76
CA TRP A 21 8.16 7.27 -1.03
C TRP A 21 9.46 7.78 -0.40
N LYS A 22 10.24 8.59 -1.14
CA LYS A 22 11.59 8.99 -0.73
C LYS A 22 11.56 9.83 0.55
N GLY A 23 12.07 9.26 1.64
CA GLY A 23 12.11 9.88 2.97
C GLY A 23 10.86 9.65 3.83
N ALA A 24 9.80 9.06 3.27
CA ALA A 24 8.60 8.68 4.02
C ALA A 24 8.48 7.15 4.21
N THR A 25 8.97 6.36 3.25
CA THR A 25 8.98 4.90 3.30
C THR A 25 10.12 4.30 2.46
N ARG A 26 10.27 2.97 2.50
CA ARG A 26 11.24 2.19 1.71
C ARG A 26 10.79 2.03 0.27
N TYR A 27 11.77 1.80 -0.61
CA TYR A 27 11.53 1.54 -2.03
C TYR A 27 10.74 0.24 -2.28
N HIS A 28 11.14 -0.86 -1.65
CA HIS A 28 10.42 -2.13 -1.70
C HIS A 28 9.92 -2.53 -0.31
N TYR A 29 8.70 -3.06 -0.26
CA TYR A 29 8.06 -3.46 1.00
C TYR A 29 8.63 -4.73 1.65
N TYR A 30 9.44 -5.49 0.91
CA TYR A 30 9.94 -6.82 1.34
C TYR A 30 11.46 -6.87 1.54
N ASN A 31 12.22 -5.84 1.16
CA ASN A 31 13.67 -5.83 1.29
C ASN A 31 14.23 -4.44 1.69
N GLN A 32 15.55 -4.27 1.58
CA GLN A 32 16.29 -3.04 1.90
C GLN A 32 16.96 -2.43 0.66
N GLU A 33 16.53 -2.84 -0.53
CA GLU A 33 17.04 -2.27 -1.78
C GLU A 33 16.56 -0.84 -1.92
N GLU A 34 17.48 0.06 -2.31
CA GLU A 34 17.19 1.44 -2.66
C GLU A 34 17.43 1.63 -4.16
N PRO A 35 16.66 2.49 -4.84
CA PRO A 35 16.79 2.65 -6.27
C PRO A 35 18.08 3.40 -6.61
N ASP A 36 18.69 3.00 -7.71
CA ASP A 36 19.74 3.77 -8.35
C ASP A 36 19.18 5.04 -9.03
N GLY A 37 20.07 5.83 -9.62
CA GLY A 37 19.71 7.08 -10.29
C GLY A 37 18.84 6.90 -11.55
N LEU A 38 18.94 5.76 -12.24
CA LEU A 38 18.15 5.47 -13.43
C LEU A 38 16.76 4.96 -13.05
N GLN A 39 16.67 4.07 -12.06
CA GLN A 39 15.42 3.60 -11.47
C GLN A 39 14.62 4.78 -10.92
N SER A 40 15.26 5.66 -10.14
CA SER A 40 14.61 6.87 -9.62
C SER A 40 14.04 7.78 -10.72
N GLN A 41 14.79 7.99 -11.82
CA GLN A 41 14.33 8.81 -12.93
C GLN A 41 13.16 8.18 -13.69
N ARG A 42 13.20 6.87 -13.92
CA ARG A 42 12.12 6.13 -14.55
C ARG A 42 10.85 6.24 -13.71
N ASP A 43 10.97 5.98 -12.40
CA ASP A 43 9.84 5.91 -11.49
C ASP A 43 9.17 7.29 -11.33
N ASN A 44 9.95 8.39 -11.26
CA ASN A 44 9.40 9.75 -11.26
C ASN A 44 8.58 10.05 -12.52
N ARG A 45 9.11 9.68 -13.70
CA ARG A 45 8.39 9.87 -14.97
C ARG A 45 7.13 9.00 -15.06
N GLU A 46 7.19 7.79 -14.51
CA GLU A 46 6.04 6.90 -14.44
C GLU A 46 4.98 7.45 -13.49
N GLU A 47 5.37 8.00 -12.34
CA GLU A 47 4.46 8.60 -11.38
C GLU A 47 3.66 9.75 -11.97
N GLU A 48 4.31 10.66 -12.70
CA GLU A 48 3.63 11.76 -13.41
C GLU A 48 2.56 11.24 -14.38
N ARG A 49 2.89 10.17 -15.11
CA ARG A 49 1.97 9.55 -16.07
C ARG A 49 0.82 8.84 -15.38
N ILE A 50 1.08 8.14 -14.28
CA ILE A 50 0.04 7.48 -13.48
C ILE A 50 -0.90 8.54 -12.89
N ALA A 51 -0.36 9.63 -12.33
CA ALA A 51 -1.16 10.71 -11.77
C ALA A 51 -2.09 11.34 -12.83
N ALA A 52 -1.59 11.58 -14.04
CA ALA A 52 -2.41 12.05 -15.17
C ALA A 52 -3.46 11.01 -15.59
N PHE A 53 -3.07 9.74 -15.71
CA PHE A 53 -3.98 8.66 -16.10
C PHE A 53 -5.16 8.51 -15.12
N LEU A 54 -4.89 8.62 -13.81
CA LEU A 54 -5.89 8.50 -12.76
C LEU A 54 -6.77 9.75 -12.65
N SER A 55 -6.23 10.94 -12.87
CA SER A 55 -7.02 12.19 -12.79
C SER A 55 -8.09 12.27 -13.88
N GLU A 56 -7.86 11.63 -15.03
CA GLU A 56 -8.86 11.47 -16.09
C GLU A 56 -9.92 10.41 -15.78
N ARG A 57 -9.70 9.55 -14.78
CA ARG A 57 -10.48 8.33 -14.51
C ARG A 57 -10.92 8.22 -13.05
N LEU A 58 -11.10 9.34 -12.35
CA LEU A 58 -11.39 9.39 -10.90
C LEU A 58 -12.59 8.53 -10.45
N ALA A 59 -13.56 8.29 -11.33
CA ALA A 59 -14.74 7.47 -11.01
C ALA A 59 -14.45 5.96 -10.96
N THR A 60 -13.44 5.48 -11.70
CA THR A 60 -13.16 4.06 -11.88
C THR A 60 -11.76 3.66 -11.42
N HIS A 61 -10.84 4.60 -11.35
CA HIS A 61 -9.45 4.35 -11.00
C HIS A 61 -9.01 5.26 -9.86
N ARG A 62 -8.30 4.68 -8.90
CA ARG A 62 -7.77 5.43 -7.75
C ARG A 62 -6.49 4.82 -7.23
N TYR A 63 -5.69 5.63 -6.54
CA TYR A 63 -4.70 5.09 -5.63
C TYR A 63 -5.40 4.44 -4.44
N GLY A 64 -4.83 3.33 -3.98
CA GLY A 64 -5.15 2.70 -2.71
C GLY A 64 -4.11 3.04 -1.66
N GLU A 65 -3.58 4.27 -1.64
CA GLU A 65 -2.56 4.69 -0.66
C GLU A 65 -3.02 4.26 0.74
N PRO A 66 -2.24 3.47 1.49
CA PRO A 66 -2.88 2.51 2.39
C PRO A 66 -2.55 2.80 3.85
N CYS A 67 -3.43 2.33 4.72
CA CYS A 67 -3.32 2.04 6.16
C CYS A 67 -2.50 3.01 7.08
N MET A 68 -1.97 4.13 6.59
CA MET A 68 -1.14 5.08 7.34
C MET A 68 -1.98 6.11 8.12
N SER A 69 -3.28 6.20 7.83
CA SER A 69 -4.17 7.19 8.44
C SER A 69 -4.44 6.87 9.92
N PRO A 70 -4.00 7.73 10.86
CA PRO A 70 -4.04 7.47 12.30
C PRO A 70 -5.41 7.38 13.00
N PRO A 71 -6.53 8.01 12.57
CA PRO A 71 -7.71 8.04 13.44
C PRO A 71 -8.38 6.66 13.61
N THR A 72 -7.99 5.69 12.79
CA THR A 72 -8.52 4.32 12.79
C THR A 72 -7.58 3.26 13.36
N CYS A 73 -6.37 3.65 13.78
CA CYS A 73 -5.40 2.77 14.40
C CYS A 73 -5.39 2.85 15.94
N GLY A 74 -6.37 3.54 16.53
CA GLY A 74 -6.44 3.86 17.96
C GLY A 74 -7.73 3.46 18.68
N GLY A 75 -8.53 2.55 18.15
CA GLY A 75 -9.75 2.08 18.79
C GLY A 75 -9.70 0.59 19.07
N GLU A 76 -10.15 0.18 20.26
CA GLU A 76 -10.39 -1.21 20.65
C GLU A 76 -11.03 -2.01 19.51
N GLN A 77 -10.60 -3.26 19.32
CA GLN A 77 -11.27 -4.18 18.40
C GLN A 77 -12.78 -4.19 18.70
N PRO A 78 -13.67 -3.83 17.76
CA PRO A 78 -15.08 -3.99 18.01
C PRO A 78 -15.39 -5.48 18.03
N ALA A 79 -15.74 -5.98 19.21
CA ALA A 79 -16.59 -7.16 19.32
C ALA A 79 -17.85 -6.86 18.50
N SER A 80 -18.13 -7.67 17.47
CA SER A 80 -19.17 -7.50 16.45
C SER A 80 -18.79 -6.68 15.22
N GLY A 81 -18.36 -7.38 14.16
CA GLY A 81 -18.96 -7.34 12.81
C GLY A 81 -19.10 -6.02 12.04
N VAL A 82 -18.58 -4.88 12.51
CA VAL A 82 -18.67 -3.60 11.81
C VAL A 82 -17.26 -3.05 11.55
N GLU A 83 -16.84 -3.14 10.30
CA GLU A 83 -15.55 -2.67 9.76
C GLU A 83 -15.45 -1.13 9.79
N LEU A 84 -14.82 -0.58 10.82
CA LEU A 84 -14.48 0.85 10.86
C LEU A 84 -13.04 1.02 11.33
N GLY A 85 -12.09 0.73 10.44
CA GLY A 85 -10.70 1.13 10.62
C GLY A 85 -9.76 0.55 9.58
N CYS A 86 -9.45 1.35 8.56
CA CYS A 86 -9.40 0.91 7.15
C CYS A 86 -10.80 0.44 6.73
N PRO A 87 -11.42 0.98 5.66
CA PRO A 87 -12.62 0.33 5.14
C PRO A 87 -12.17 -1.08 4.77
N GLY A 88 -12.64 -2.12 5.48
CA GLY A 88 -12.16 -3.50 5.32
C GLY A 88 -12.40 -4.07 3.91
N SER A 89 -13.09 -3.29 3.07
CA SER A 89 -13.24 -3.43 1.62
C SER A 89 -12.10 -2.88 0.75
N ALA A 90 -11.06 -2.23 1.30
CA ALA A 90 -10.00 -1.58 0.50
C ALA A 90 -8.70 -2.39 0.37
N CYS A 91 -8.52 -3.49 1.09
CA CYS A 91 -7.40 -4.39 0.81
C CYS A 91 -7.80 -5.40 -0.26
N PRO A 92 -6.91 -5.74 -1.22
CA PRO A 92 -7.19 -6.81 -2.16
C PRO A 92 -7.44 -8.13 -1.43
N PHE A 93 -8.28 -9.00 -2.01
CA PHE A 93 -8.57 -10.32 -1.45
C PHE A 93 -7.28 -11.10 -1.14
N GLY A 94 -7.21 -11.76 0.01
CA GLY A 94 -6.00 -12.44 0.48
C GLY A 94 -4.97 -11.49 1.09
N SER A 95 -5.36 -10.27 1.49
CA SER A 95 -4.51 -9.33 2.22
C SER A 95 -5.27 -8.57 3.30
N HIS A 96 -4.54 -7.89 4.19
CA HIS A 96 -5.09 -7.08 5.27
C HIS A 96 -4.26 -5.80 5.48
N CYS A 97 -4.83 -4.83 6.18
CA CYS A 97 -4.11 -3.62 6.59
C CYS A 97 -3.42 -3.83 7.94
N VAL A 98 -2.20 -3.30 8.10
CA VAL A 98 -1.52 -3.21 9.38
C VAL A 98 -1.16 -1.75 9.65
N CYS A 99 -1.36 -1.30 10.90
CA CYS A 99 -1.06 0.07 11.31
C CYS A 99 0.43 0.38 11.17
N GLY A 100 0.74 1.56 10.62
CA GLY A 100 2.11 1.95 10.32
C GLY A 100 2.70 1.24 9.09
N VAL A 101 1.90 0.47 8.34
CA VAL A 101 2.32 -0.16 7.08
C VAL A 101 1.68 0.57 5.92
N TRP A 102 2.52 0.99 4.97
CA TRP A 102 2.16 1.78 3.79
C TRP A 102 1.81 0.88 2.59
N HIS A 103 1.49 -0.39 2.80
CA HIS A 103 0.99 -1.30 1.76
C HIS A 103 0.05 -2.37 2.37
N PRO A 104 -0.84 -3.00 1.57
CA PRO A 104 -1.56 -4.19 2.02
C PRO A 104 -0.60 -5.35 2.32
N VAL A 105 -0.92 -6.14 3.36
CA VAL A 105 -0.12 -7.26 3.84
C VAL A 105 -0.75 -8.59 3.42
N PRO A 106 -0.07 -9.44 2.64
CA PRO A 106 -0.63 -10.69 2.12
C PRO A 106 -0.87 -11.77 3.20
N LEU A 107 -1.78 -12.70 2.94
CA LEU A 107 -2.11 -13.88 3.75
C LEU A 107 -2.05 -15.18 2.92
N PRO A 108 -1.30 -16.23 3.34
CA PRO A 108 -0.25 -16.22 4.36
C PRO A 108 0.95 -15.37 3.89
N GLY A 109 1.80 -14.92 4.80
CA GLY A 109 2.91 -14.05 4.40
C GLY A 109 3.61 -13.34 5.54
N PHE A 110 4.08 -12.14 5.25
CA PHE A 110 4.79 -11.29 6.20
C PHE A 110 3.86 -10.79 7.29
N CYS A 111 4.32 -10.76 8.53
CA CYS A 111 3.68 -9.93 9.57
C CYS A 111 4.58 -8.77 9.94
N TYR A 112 3.97 -7.77 10.57
CA TYR A 112 4.58 -6.49 10.88
C TYR A 112 4.37 -6.23 12.37
N ALA A 113 5.44 -5.92 13.10
CA ALA A 113 5.34 -5.48 14.47
C ALA A 113 4.92 -3.99 14.50
N GLY A 114 4.07 -3.61 15.46
CA GLY A 114 3.64 -2.21 15.64
C GLY A 114 4.80 -1.23 15.91
N ALA A 115 5.96 -1.74 16.33
CA ALA A 115 7.23 -1.01 16.38
C ALA A 115 8.34 -1.93 15.86
N HIS A 116 8.91 -1.62 14.70
CA HIS A 116 10.03 -2.36 14.13
C HIS A 116 11.33 -1.53 14.26
N PRO A 117 12.47 -2.13 14.68
CA PRO A 117 13.72 -1.40 14.93
C PRO A 117 14.26 -0.61 13.73
N LEU A 118 13.90 -1.06 12.52
CA LEU A 118 14.32 -0.46 11.26
C LEU A 118 13.29 0.51 10.64
N GLY A 119 12.30 0.94 11.42
CA GLY A 119 11.24 1.86 10.99
C GLY A 119 9.93 1.18 10.59
N ASN A 120 8.94 2.00 10.28
CA ASN A 120 7.59 1.59 9.88
C ASN A 120 7.59 0.82 8.55
N GLY A 121 6.64 -0.11 8.38
CA GLY A 121 6.46 -0.84 7.12
C GLY A 121 7.54 -1.88 6.80
N VAL A 122 8.22 -2.41 7.82
CA VAL A 122 9.22 -3.48 7.66
C VAL A 122 8.66 -4.81 8.16
N PRO A 123 8.68 -5.86 7.33
CA PRO A 123 8.18 -7.16 7.73
C PRO A 123 9.11 -7.81 8.75
N ASP A 124 8.53 -8.44 9.77
CA ASP A 124 9.23 -9.35 10.66
C ASP A 124 9.42 -10.69 9.95
N VAL A 125 10.64 -10.90 9.45
CA VAL A 125 11.04 -12.13 8.74
C VAL A 125 10.91 -13.39 9.62
N GLY A 126 10.86 -13.25 10.94
CA GLY A 126 10.73 -14.36 11.88
C GLY A 126 9.30 -14.87 12.07
N CYS A 127 8.30 -14.17 11.52
CA CYS A 127 6.90 -14.47 11.79
C CYS A 127 6.12 -15.01 10.57
N ILE A 128 6.79 -15.37 9.47
CA ILE A 128 6.13 -15.97 8.29
C ILE A 128 5.24 -17.12 8.76
N ARG A 129 3.92 -16.92 8.65
CA ARG A 129 2.86 -17.85 9.10
C ARG A 129 2.02 -18.28 7.93
#